data_AF-A0A351R9T6-F1
#
_entry.id   AF-A0A351R9T6-F1
#
_cell.length_a   1.000
_cell.length_b   1.000
_cell.length_c   1.000
_cell.angle_alpha   90.00
_cell.angle_beta   90.00
_cell.angle_gamma   90.00
#
_symmetry.space_group_name_H-M   'P 1'
#
loop_
_entity.id
_entity.type
_entity.pdbx_description
1 polymer ?
#
loop_
_entity_poly.entity_id
_entity_poly.type
_entity_poly.pdbx_seq_one_letter_code
_entity_poly.pdbx_strand_id
1 'polypeptide(L)'
;MRLMTHFYPYFKLLSLCLMASVCFFANLNSYAETNAKPTIKIFVTVDWEGWSLDEENIEVMQAFRKQYPHIPMMQLLNPVYLLRSSTDAKVEAEKIRSTFLPSDSMGLHVHGWKSLLNACEVPFQNAPSFTAQSDVCEAGDCGYAVSLEYAYSAQDLT
;
A
#
# COMPACT_ATOMS: atom_id res chain seq x y z
N MET A 1 -6.23 53.73 -49.11
CA MET A 1 -5.84 53.46 -47.70
C MET A 1 -7.04 53.72 -46.78
N ARG A 2 -8.00 52.79 -46.71
CA ARG A 2 -9.17 52.83 -45.79
C ARG A 2 -9.77 51.42 -45.74
N LEU A 3 -9.22 50.55 -44.90
CA LEU A 3 -9.78 49.20 -44.69
C LEU A 3 -9.62 48.66 -43.26
N MET A 4 -9.24 49.50 -42.28
CA MET A 4 -8.92 49.02 -40.91
C MET A 4 -9.94 49.39 -39.83
N THR A 5 -11.06 50.04 -40.15
CA THR A 5 -12.02 50.51 -39.14
C THR A 5 -13.16 49.53 -38.81
N HIS A 6 -13.35 48.46 -39.60
CA HIS A 6 -14.44 47.50 -39.38
C HIS A 6 -14.10 46.28 -38.50
N PHE A 7 -12.82 46.01 -38.21
CA PHE A 7 -12.40 44.86 -37.38
C PHE A 7 -12.39 45.14 -35.87
N TYR A 8 -12.37 46.42 -35.47
CA TYR A 8 -12.26 46.86 -34.08
C TYR A 8 -13.44 46.50 -33.14
N PRO A 9 -14.72 46.59 -33.56
CA PRO A 9 -15.85 46.28 -32.66
C PRO A 9 -16.00 44.78 -32.40
N TYR A 10 -15.70 43.94 -33.39
CA TYR A 10 -15.74 42.47 -33.24
C TYR A 10 -14.64 41.96 -32.29
N PHE A 11 -13.45 42.57 -32.34
CA PHE A 11 -12.35 42.21 -31.45
C PHE A 11 -12.64 42.60 -29.99
N LYS A 12 -13.27 43.75 -29.75
CA LYS A 12 -13.74 44.17 -28.42
C LYS A 12 -14.83 43.26 -27.88
N LEU A 13 -15.82 42.90 -28.72
CA LEU A 13 -16.91 42.00 -28.31
C LEU A 13 -16.38 40.61 -27.97
N LEU A 14 -15.46 40.06 -28.79
CA LEU A 14 -14.82 38.77 -28.53
C LEU A 14 -14.02 38.78 -27.22
N SER A 15 -13.26 39.85 -26.96
CA SER A 15 -12.50 40.02 -25.71
C SER A 15 -13.42 40.13 -24.49
N LEU A 16 -14.55 40.85 -24.60
CA LEU A 16 -15.56 40.90 -23.54
C LEU A 16 -16.22 39.54 -23.28
N CYS A 17 -16.57 38.80 -24.32
CA CYS A 17 -17.11 37.44 -24.17
C CYS A 17 -16.10 36.48 -23.53
N LEU A 18 -14.83 36.56 -23.91
CA LEU A 18 -13.77 35.76 -23.31
C LEU A 18 -13.60 36.08 -21.82
N MET A 19 -13.54 37.36 -21.46
CA MET A 19 -13.44 37.79 -20.06
C MET A 19 -14.66 37.38 -19.24
N ALA A 20 -15.87 37.54 -19.79
CA ALA A 20 -17.09 37.09 -19.12
C ALA A 20 -17.10 35.57 -18.90
N SER A 21 -16.63 34.79 -19.88
CA SER A 21 -16.52 33.34 -19.77
C SER A 21 -15.50 32.93 -18.72
N VAL A 22 -14.31 33.54 -18.70
CA VAL A 22 -13.28 33.30 -17.68
C VAL A 22 -13.79 33.63 -16.27
N CYS A 23 -14.46 34.77 -16.09
CA CYS A 23 -15.05 35.14 -14.81
C CYS A 23 -16.16 34.15 -14.39
N PHE A 24 -16.98 33.66 -15.32
CA PHE A 24 -18.03 32.70 -15.02
C PHE A 24 -17.45 31.34 -14.58
N PHE A 25 -16.44 30.83 -15.28
CA PHE A 25 -15.77 29.58 -14.90
C PHE A 25 -14.99 29.70 -13.58
N ALA A 26 -14.36 30.84 -13.30
CA ALA A 26 -13.68 31.08 -12.02
C ALA A 26 -14.66 31.07 -10.83
N ASN A 27 -15.83 31.69 -11.00
CA ASN A 27 -16.87 31.70 -9.95
C ASN A 27 -17.49 30.31 -9.73
N LEU A 28 -17.68 29.52 -10.79
CA LEU A 28 -18.19 28.14 -10.66
C LEU A 28 -17.21 27.23 -9.91
N ASN A 29 -15.91 27.32 -10.18
CA ASN A 29 -14.90 26.54 -9.46
C ASN A 29 -14.81 26.93 -7.98
N SER A 30 -14.86 28.24 -7.67
CA SER A 30 -14.86 28.71 -6.28
C SER A 30 -16.11 28.26 -5.51
N TYR A 31 -17.28 28.27 -6.15
CA TYR A 31 -18.51 27.75 -5.56
C TYR A 31 -18.47 26.24 -5.32
N ALA A 32 -17.86 25.48 -6.23
CA ALA A 32 -17.70 24.03 -6.10
C ALA A 32 -16.72 23.65 -4.96
N GLU A 33 -15.63 24.39 -4.79
CA GLU A 33 -14.68 24.16 -3.69
C GLU A 33 -15.27 24.50 -2.31
N THR A 34 -15.98 25.62 -2.20
CA THR A 34 -16.59 26.08 -0.94
C THR A 34 -17.78 25.25 -0.47
N ASN A 35 -18.45 24.52 -1.37
CA ASN A 35 -19.60 23.65 -1.06
C ASN A 35 -19.27 22.15 -1.06
N ALA A 36 -18.00 21.77 -1.23
CA ALA A 36 -17.60 20.38 -1.13
C ALA A 36 -17.81 19.88 0.31
N LYS A 37 -18.67 18.87 0.48
CA LYS A 37 -18.85 18.21 1.79
C LYS A 37 -17.51 17.65 2.25
N PRO A 38 -17.16 17.75 3.55
CA PRO A 38 -15.97 17.10 4.08
C PRO A 38 -16.00 15.60 3.75
N THR A 39 -14.91 15.07 3.21
CA THR A 39 -14.78 13.65 2.89
C THR A 39 -13.70 13.01 3.74
N ILE A 40 -13.93 11.76 4.15
CA ILE A 40 -12.92 10.91 4.78
C ILE A 40 -12.53 9.86 3.74
N LYS A 41 -11.23 9.68 3.55
CA LYS A 41 -10.69 8.59 2.72
C LYS A 41 -10.10 7.52 3.63
N ILE A 42 -10.49 6.28 3.40
CA ILE A 42 -10.05 5.11 4.16
C ILE A 42 -9.20 4.24 3.24
N PHE A 43 -8.04 3.83 3.73
CA PHE A 43 -7.16 2.85 3.12
C PHE A 43 -6.77 1.85 4.20
N VAL A 44 -6.64 0.58 3.85
CA VAL A 44 -6.28 -0.48 4.79
C VAL A 44 -4.95 -1.11 4.38
N THR A 45 -4.07 -1.34 5.34
CA THR A 45 -2.86 -2.14 5.14
C THR A 45 -3.04 -3.49 5.82
N VAL A 46 -2.47 -4.54 5.23
CA VAL A 46 -2.47 -5.88 5.79
C VAL A 46 -1.02 -6.35 5.86
N ASP A 47 -0.55 -6.58 7.07
CA ASP A 47 0.80 -7.03 7.34
C ASP A 47 0.74 -8.55 7.50
N TRP A 48 1.23 -9.26 6.48
CA TRP A 48 1.29 -10.72 6.50
C TRP A 48 2.48 -11.15 7.35
N GLU A 49 2.41 -11.01 8.68
CA GLU A 49 3.52 -11.12 9.65
C GLU A 49 4.34 -12.44 9.62
N GLY A 50 3.83 -13.48 8.97
CA GLY A 50 4.51 -14.77 8.91
C GLY A 50 4.17 -15.71 10.06
N TRP A 51 3.05 -15.53 10.76
CA TRP A 51 2.68 -16.37 11.91
C TRP A 51 1.88 -17.60 11.49
N SER A 52 0.59 -17.44 11.16
CA SER A 52 -0.33 -18.50 10.71
C SER A 52 -1.27 -17.98 9.62
N LEU A 53 -1.79 -18.92 8.81
CA LEU A 53 -2.79 -18.69 7.77
C LEU A 53 -4.02 -19.57 8.04
N ASP A 54 -4.55 -19.42 9.25
CA ASP A 54 -5.71 -20.19 9.70
C ASP A 54 -6.94 -19.87 8.83
N GLU A 55 -7.70 -20.89 8.44
CA GLU A 55 -8.79 -20.77 7.46
C GLU A 55 -9.85 -19.73 7.88
N GLU A 56 -10.22 -19.72 9.16
CA GLU A 56 -11.16 -18.74 9.73
C GLU A 56 -10.72 -17.29 9.49
N ASN A 57 -9.42 -17.00 9.66
CA ASN A 57 -8.89 -15.65 9.44
C ASN A 57 -8.95 -15.25 7.96
N ILE A 58 -8.67 -16.20 7.06
CA ILE A 58 -8.77 -15.98 5.61
C ILE A 58 -10.23 -15.72 5.20
N GLU A 59 -11.17 -16.50 5.73
CA GLU A 59 -12.61 -16.32 5.47
C GLU A 59 -13.11 -14.95 5.94
N VAL A 60 -12.70 -14.50 7.14
CA VAL A 60 -13.04 -13.17 7.66
C VAL A 60 -12.50 -12.06 6.75
N MET A 61 -11.26 -12.19 6.28
CA MET A 61 -10.68 -11.24 5.34
C MET A 61 -11.45 -11.18 4.02
N GLN A 62 -11.79 -12.33 3.44
CA GLN A 62 -12.60 -12.41 2.22
C GLN A 62 -14.00 -11.79 2.40
N ALA A 63 -14.65 -12.06 3.54
CA ALA A 63 -15.94 -11.48 3.88
C ALA A 63 -15.86 -9.94 3.95
N PHE A 64 -14.80 -9.41 4.57
CA PHE A 64 -14.54 -7.97 4.61
C PHE A 64 -14.38 -7.39 3.19
N ARG A 65 -13.58 -8.02 2.32
CA ARG A 65 -13.40 -7.55 0.92
C ARG A 65 -14.70 -7.54 0.14
N LYS A 66 -15.55 -8.56 0.34
CA LYS A 66 -16.86 -8.66 -0.31
C LYS A 66 -17.81 -7.57 0.16
N GLN A 67 -17.79 -7.22 1.44
CA GLN A 67 -18.65 -6.19 2.02
C GLN A 67 -18.19 -4.78 1.64
N TYR A 68 -16.88 -4.55 1.53
CA TYR A 68 -16.29 -3.24 1.26
C TYR A 68 -15.32 -3.26 0.06
N PRO A 69 -15.80 -3.59 -1.16
CA PRO A 69 -14.92 -3.78 -2.32
C PRO A 69 -14.27 -2.49 -2.83
N HIS A 70 -14.77 -1.33 -2.40
CA HIS A 70 -14.27 -0.01 -2.78
C HIS A 70 -13.20 0.52 -1.82
N ILE A 71 -12.96 -0.14 -0.69
CA ILE A 71 -11.86 0.21 0.21
C ILE A 71 -10.59 -0.45 -0.35
N PRO A 72 -9.62 0.33 -0.83
CA PRO A 72 -8.36 -0.23 -1.33
C PRO A 72 -7.54 -0.84 -0.19
N MET A 73 -6.85 -1.94 -0.49
CA MET A 73 -5.88 -2.54 0.41
C MET A 73 -4.46 -2.52 -0.14
N MET A 74 -3.49 -2.31 0.75
CA MET A 74 -2.08 -2.62 0.51
C MET A 74 -1.72 -3.91 1.25
N GLN A 75 -1.35 -4.93 0.50
CA GLN A 75 -0.97 -6.25 0.98
C GLN A 75 0.54 -6.30 1.15
N LEU A 76 1.04 -6.21 2.39
CA LEU A 76 2.47 -6.25 2.70
C LEU A 76 2.88 -7.71 2.98
N LEU A 77 3.49 -8.35 1.98
CA LEU A 77 3.72 -9.79 1.95
C LEU A 77 5.03 -10.19 2.63
N ASN A 78 4.99 -11.21 3.48
CA ASN A 78 6.18 -11.81 4.07
C ASN A 78 6.52 -13.14 3.39
N PRO A 79 7.72 -13.29 2.79
CA PRO A 79 8.12 -14.52 2.12
C PRO A 79 8.25 -15.73 3.04
N VAL A 80 8.31 -15.54 4.37
CA VAL A 80 8.49 -16.64 5.33
C VAL A 80 7.41 -17.72 5.24
N TYR A 81 6.18 -17.34 4.84
CA TYR A 81 5.09 -18.31 4.61
C TYR A 81 5.41 -19.33 3.50
N LEU A 82 6.36 -19.02 2.62
CA LEU A 82 6.77 -19.86 1.50
C LEU A 82 8.04 -20.67 1.78
N LEU A 83 8.73 -20.39 2.89
CA LEU A 83 10.06 -20.94 3.20
C LEU A 83 10.04 -22.00 4.29
N ARG A 84 8.95 -22.13 5.04
CA ARG A 84 8.85 -23.11 6.13
C ARG A 84 8.75 -24.54 5.58
N SER A 85 9.49 -25.45 6.18
CA SER A 85 9.63 -26.83 5.70
C SER A 85 8.36 -27.68 5.79
N SER A 86 7.38 -27.26 6.60
CA SER A 86 6.12 -27.96 6.81
C SER A 86 4.96 -27.44 5.94
N THR A 87 5.20 -26.46 5.07
CA THR A 87 4.16 -25.78 4.29
C THR A 87 4.33 -26.02 2.79
N ASP A 88 3.22 -26.19 2.07
CA ASP A 88 3.22 -26.11 0.62
C ASP A 88 3.14 -24.64 0.20
N ALA A 89 4.25 -24.11 -0.30
CA ALA A 89 4.37 -22.72 -0.70
C ALA A 89 3.29 -22.29 -1.71
N LYS A 90 2.84 -23.17 -2.61
CA LYS A 90 1.79 -22.83 -3.57
C LYS A 90 0.45 -22.68 -2.87
N VAL A 91 0.14 -23.59 -1.95
CA VAL A 91 -1.11 -23.53 -1.17
C VAL A 91 -1.15 -22.26 -0.33
N GLU A 92 -0.08 -21.94 0.39
CA GLU A 92 -0.03 -20.74 1.24
C GLU A 92 -0.08 -19.45 0.42
N ALA A 93 0.60 -19.40 -0.74
CA ALA A 93 0.51 -18.26 -1.65
C ALA A 93 -0.91 -18.06 -2.20
N GLU A 94 -1.62 -19.14 -2.55
CA GLU A 94 -2.99 -19.05 -3.03
C GLU A 94 -3.98 -18.67 -1.92
N LYS A 95 -3.76 -19.13 -0.67
CA LYS A 95 -4.55 -18.67 0.48
C LYS A 95 -4.47 -17.15 0.66
N ILE A 96 -3.25 -16.59 0.67
CA ILE A 96 -3.06 -15.13 0.77
C ILE A 96 -3.70 -14.44 -0.43
N ARG A 97 -3.41 -14.91 -1.65
CA ARG A 97 -3.94 -14.31 -2.89
C ARG A 97 -5.47 -14.32 -2.96
N SER A 98 -6.11 -15.32 -2.37
CA SER A 98 -7.57 -15.43 -2.33
C SER A 98 -8.26 -14.25 -1.62
N THR A 99 -7.52 -13.46 -0.82
CA THR A 99 -8.05 -12.27 -0.14
C THR A 99 -7.90 -10.98 -0.97
N PHE A 100 -7.36 -11.05 -2.19
CA PHE A 100 -7.00 -9.84 -2.96
C PHE A 100 -8.15 -9.42 -3.88
N LEU A 101 -8.32 -8.11 -4.06
CA LEU A 101 -9.11 -7.55 -5.16
C LEU A 101 -8.18 -6.96 -6.22
N PRO A 102 -8.63 -6.84 -7.49
CA PRO A 102 -7.82 -6.25 -8.56
C PRO A 102 -7.34 -4.81 -8.30
N SER A 103 -8.01 -4.08 -7.40
CA SER A 103 -7.65 -2.71 -7.00
C SER A 103 -6.50 -2.65 -5.98
N ASP A 104 -6.09 -3.79 -5.43
CA ASP A 104 -5.15 -3.83 -4.32
C ASP A 104 -3.72 -3.67 -4.82
N SER A 105 -2.91 -3.06 -3.95
CA SER A 105 -1.48 -2.92 -4.15
C SER A 105 -0.74 -3.95 -3.30
N MET A 106 0.46 -4.33 -3.72
CA MET A 106 1.32 -5.25 -2.98
C MET A 106 2.63 -4.56 -2.62
N GLY A 107 3.15 -4.90 -1.45
CA GLY A 107 4.49 -4.55 -1.00
C GLY A 107 5.13 -5.72 -0.26
N LEU A 108 6.33 -5.51 0.26
CA LEU A 108 7.07 -6.51 1.03
C LEU A 108 7.05 -6.12 2.52
N HIS A 109 6.76 -7.09 3.39
CA HIS A 109 6.91 -7.00 4.84
C HIS A 109 7.92 -8.02 5.29
N VAL A 110 9.05 -7.60 5.85
CA VAL A 110 10.11 -8.52 6.27
C VAL A 110 10.39 -8.39 7.76
N HIS A 111 10.59 -9.55 8.39
CA HIS A 111 11.11 -9.68 9.74
C HIS A 111 12.44 -10.44 9.69
N GLY A 112 13.16 -10.42 10.81
CA GLY A 112 14.41 -11.16 10.99
C GLY A 112 14.25 -12.68 11.10
N TRP A 113 13.24 -13.29 10.48
CA TRP A 113 13.00 -14.73 10.54
C TRP A 113 14.22 -15.52 10.05
N LYS A 114 14.74 -16.44 10.87
CA LYS A 114 15.93 -17.23 10.58
C LYS A 114 15.83 -17.98 9.25
N SER A 115 14.66 -18.55 8.94
CA SER A 115 14.44 -19.21 7.64
C SER A 115 14.59 -18.25 6.45
N LEU A 116 14.14 -17.00 6.58
CA LEU A 116 14.28 -15.98 5.55
C LEU A 116 15.75 -15.59 5.37
N LEU A 117 16.46 -15.25 6.45
CA LEU A 117 17.88 -14.88 6.37
C LEU A 117 18.71 -16.02 5.77
N ASN A 118 18.47 -17.26 6.19
CA ASN A 118 19.15 -18.43 5.63
C ASN A 118 18.86 -18.58 4.13
N ALA A 119 17.61 -18.38 3.69
CA ALA A 119 17.25 -18.45 2.27
C ALA A 119 17.90 -17.32 1.44
N CYS A 120 18.18 -16.18 2.07
CA CYS A 120 18.92 -15.06 1.48
C CYS A 120 20.45 -15.18 1.64
N GLU A 121 20.95 -16.28 2.22
CA GLU A 121 22.38 -16.47 2.52
C GLU A 121 22.98 -15.38 3.44
N VAL A 122 22.13 -14.72 4.23
CA VAL A 122 22.53 -13.73 5.23
C VAL A 122 22.74 -14.42 6.59
N PRO A 123 23.87 -14.21 7.29
CA PRO A 123 24.11 -14.80 8.60
C PRO A 123 23.05 -14.37 9.63
N PHE A 124 22.32 -15.32 10.20
CA PHE A 124 21.28 -15.02 11.20
C PHE A 124 21.86 -14.42 12.49
N GLN A 125 21.30 -13.27 12.88
CA GLN A 125 21.45 -12.63 14.17
C GLN A 125 20.19 -12.84 15.02
N ASN A 126 20.36 -13.11 16.30
CA ASN A 126 19.24 -13.29 17.25
C ASN A 126 18.98 -12.05 18.13
N ALA A 127 19.70 -10.95 17.88
CA ALA A 127 19.63 -9.71 18.64
C ALA A 127 20.14 -8.52 17.78
N PRO A 128 19.78 -7.27 18.14
CA PRO A 128 18.86 -6.90 19.21
C PRO A 128 17.41 -7.24 18.87
N SER A 129 16.63 -7.54 19.91
CA SER A 129 15.21 -7.84 19.83
C SER A 129 14.39 -6.63 20.27
N PHE A 130 13.25 -6.38 19.61
CA PHE A 130 12.28 -5.38 20.10
C PHE A 130 11.41 -5.91 21.26
N THR A 131 11.54 -7.20 21.59
CA THR A 131 10.93 -7.80 22.79
C THR A 131 12.00 -8.04 23.86
N ALA A 132 11.61 -7.97 25.13
CA ALA A 132 12.52 -8.24 26.25
C ALA A 132 12.90 -9.74 26.39
N GLN A 133 12.28 -10.61 25.59
CA GLN A 133 12.47 -12.06 25.64
C GLN A 133 13.43 -12.46 24.52
N SER A 134 14.54 -13.13 24.86
CA SER A 134 15.39 -13.75 23.86
C SER A 134 14.65 -14.98 23.31
N ASP A 135 14.34 -14.99 22.02
CA ASP A 135 13.81 -16.17 21.35
C ASP A 135 14.83 -17.32 21.48
N VAL A 136 14.46 -18.35 22.24
CA VAL A 136 15.24 -19.58 22.31
C VAL A 136 14.93 -20.38 21.05
N CYS A 137 15.83 -20.30 20.07
CA CYS A 137 15.72 -20.98 18.76
C CYS A 137 15.94 -22.50 18.86
N GLU A 138 15.26 -23.19 19.78
CA GLU A 138 15.38 -24.63 19.99
C GLU A 138 14.35 -25.45 19.20
N ALA A 139 13.18 -24.88 18.91
CA ALA A 139 12.13 -25.53 18.12
C ALA A 139 11.39 -24.52 17.23
N GLY A 140 11.08 -24.92 15.99
CA GLY A 140 10.40 -24.06 15.01
C GLY A 140 11.32 -23.02 14.36
N ASP A 141 10.70 -22.02 13.74
CA ASP A 141 11.38 -20.86 13.17
C ASP A 141 11.39 -19.71 14.19
N CYS A 142 12.47 -18.93 14.23
CA CYS A 142 12.68 -17.88 15.24
C CYS A 142 13.16 -16.58 14.57
N GLY A 143 13.21 -15.48 15.33
CA GLY A 143 13.74 -14.21 14.82
C GLY A 143 12.67 -13.21 14.38
N TYR A 144 11.39 -13.50 14.62
CA TYR A 144 10.29 -12.54 14.46
C TYR A 144 10.61 -11.18 15.11
N ALA A 145 11.15 -11.25 16.33
CA ALA A 145 11.42 -10.09 17.17
C ALA A 145 12.75 -9.39 16.88
N VAL A 146 13.60 -9.97 16.00
CA VAL A 146 14.91 -9.40 15.68
C VAL A 146 14.71 -8.13 14.86
N SER A 147 15.28 -7.02 15.33
CA SER A 147 15.26 -5.77 14.60
C SER A 147 16.30 -5.81 13.48
N LEU A 148 15.82 -5.83 12.23
CA LEU A 148 16.71 -5.81 11.06
C LEU A 148 17.59 -4.56 11.02
N GLU A 149 17.04 -3.39 11.36
CA GLU A 149 17.74 -2.09 11.34
C GLU A 149 18.93 -2.04 12.31
N TYR A 150 18.81 -2.67 13.48
CA TYR A 150 19.86 -2.64 14.49
C TYR A 150 20.76 -3.89 14.47
N ALA A 151 20.29 -5.00 13.91
CA ALA A 151 21.05 -6.25 13.82
C ALA A 151 21.98 -6.29 12.59
N TYR A 152 21.67 -5.54 11.54
CA TYR A 152 22.38 -5.60 10.26
C TYR A 152 22.68 -4.20 9.72
N SER A 153 23.81 -4.06 9.03
CA SER A 153 24.04 -2.92 8.16
C SER A 153 23.27 -3.07 6.84
N ALA A 154 23.05 -1.97 6.13
CA ALA A 154 22.43 -2.04 4.80
C ALA A 154 23.23 -2.94 3.83
N GLN A 155 24.57 -2.98 3.97
CA GLN A 155 25.45 -3.82 3.16
C GLN A 155 25.25 -5.32 3.42
N ASP A 156 24.81 -5.69 4.62
CA ASP A 156 24.55 -7.09 4.97
C ASP A 156 23.23 -7.60 4.35
N LEU A 157 22.37 -6.69 3.85
CA LEU A 157 21.02 -6.98 3.36
C LEU A 157 20.85 -6.77 1.84
N THR A 158 21.94 -6.49 1.10
CA THR A 158 21.94 -6.23 -0.35
C THR A 158 23.00 -7.04 -1.08
#